data_AF-A0A976E6C6-F1
#
_entry.id   AF-A0A976E6C6-F1
#
_cell.length_a   1.000
_cell.length_b   1.000
_cell.length_c   1.000
_cell.angle_alpha   90.00
_cell.angle_beta   90.00
_cell.angle_gamma   90.00
#
_symmetry.space_group_name_H-M   'P 1'
#
loop_
_entity.id
_entity.type
_entity.pdbx_description
1 polymer ?
#
loop_
_entity_poly.entity_id
_entity_poly.type
_entity_poly.pdbx_seq_one_letter_code
_entity_poly.pdbx_strand_id
1 'polypeptide(L)'
;MATYAALEIPEDGKLAANIAHFARALRKAGLPIGPGRVLDAIRAVEVAGFDRREDFYHILQAIFVSRPEERAVFGQVFRLFWRDPRYLDHMMALLLPQVHGVHADRIAEAAEKRAAQALLDGQLPP
;
A
#
# COMPACT_ATOMS: atom_id res chain seq x y z
N MET A 1 26.92 -8.41 -0.39
CA MET A 1 26.07 -7.91 -1.48
C MET A 1 24.87 -8.84 -1.56
N ALA A 2 23.65 -8.34 -1.35
CA ALA A 2 22.46 -9.17 -1.49
C ALA A 2 22.31 -9.51 -2.99
N THR A 3 22.45 -10.79 -3.33
CA THR A 3 22.14 -11.29 -4.66
C THR A 3 20.63 -11.26 -4.81
N TYR A 4 20.11 -10.22 -5.45
CA TYR A 4 18.69 -10.17 -5.82
C TYR A 4 18.43 -11.25 -6.87
N ALA A 5 17.38 -12.03 -6.69
CA ALA A 5 16.93 -12.96 -7.72
C ALA A 5 16.63 -12.16 -9.00
N ALA A 6 17.00 -12.71 -10.16
CA ALA A 6 16.59 -12.16 -11.45
C ALA A 6 15.07 -12.28 -11.53
N LEU A 7 14.37 -11.19 -11.18
CA LEU A 7 12.94 -11.11 -11.38
C LEU A 7 12.71 -11.02 -12.88
N GLU A 8 11.92 -11.94 -13.44
CA GLU A 8 11.40 -11.80 -14.79
C GLU A 8 10.45 -10.60 -14.80
N ILE A 9 10.98 -9.43 -15.17
CA ILE A 9 10.18 -8.21 -15.30
C ILE A 9 9.47 -8.29 -16.65
N PRO A 10 8.13 -8.33 -16.69
CA PRO A 10 7.40 -8.30 -17.94
C PRO A 10 7.74 -7.03 -18.74
N GLU A 11 7.86 -7.15 -20.06
CA GLU A 11 8.03 -6.02 -20.99
C GLU A 11 6.91 -4.96 -20.78
N ASP A 12 5.69 -5.43 -20.48
CA ASP A 12 4.57 -4.58 -20.11
C ASP A 12 4.62 -4.21 -18.62
N GLY A 13 5.22 -3.06 -18.32
CA GLY A 13 5.30 -2.50 -16.98
C GLY A 13 3.92 -2.35 -16.30
N LYS A 14 3.80 -2.79 -15.05
CA LYS A 14 2.54 -2.74 -14.27
C LYS A 14 2.43 -1.54 -13.32
N LEU A 15 3.36 -0.58 -13.38
CA LEU A 15 3.45 0.51 -12.39
C LEU A 15 2.18 1.38 -12.35
N ALA A 16 1.68 1.81 -13.51
CA ALA A 16 0.46 2.61 -13.58
C ALA A 16 -0.76 1.87 -13.01
N ALA A 17 -0.90 0.58 -13.33
CA ALA A 17 -1.93 -0.28 -12.77
C ALA A 17 -1.78 -0.39 -11.24
N ASN A 18 -0.56 -0.61 -10.74
CA ASN A 18 -0.28 -0.70 -9.32
C ASN A 18 -0.61 0.61 -8.57
N ILE A 19 -0.31 1.78 -9.15
CA ILE A 19 -0.71 3.08 -8.60
C ILE A 19 -2.24 3.20 -8.53
N ALA A 20 -2.96 2.77 -9.58
CA ALA A 20 -4.41 2.76 -9.57
C ALA A 20 -4.99 1.81 -8.51
N HIS A 21 -4.41 0.60 -8.35
CA HIS A 21 -4.79 -0.35 -7.30
C HIS A 21 -4.52 0.21 -5.90
N PHE A 22 -3.39 0.86 -5.70
CA PHE A 22 -3.05 1.54 -4.45
C PHE A 22 -4.05 2.66 -4.13
N ALA A 23 -4.41 3.49 -5.10
CA ALA A 23 -5.42 4.54 -4.93
C ALA A 23 -6.79 3.97 -4.54
N ARG A 24 -7.17 2.79 -5.07
CA ARG A 24 -8.38 2.07 -4.62
C ARG A 24 -8.27 1.61 -3.18
N ALA A 25 -7.12 1.10 -2.74
CA ALA A 25 -6.89 0.72 -1.35
C ALA A 25 -7.00 1.94 -0.41
N LEU A 26 -6.41 3.07 -0.77
CA LEU A 26 -6.55 4.33 -0.03
C LEU A 26 -8.01 4.79 0.06
N ARG A 27 -8.78 4.66 -1.04
CA ARG A 27 -10.21 4.99 -1.04
C ARG A 27 -11.01 4.13 -0.08
N LYS A 28 -10.75 2.81 -0.07
CA LYS A 28 -11.36 1.89 0.90
C LYS A 28 -10.94 2.21 2.35
N ALA A 29 -9.72 2.71 2.55
CA ALA A 29 -9.23 3.17 3.85
C ALA A 29 -9.78 4.54 4.29
N GLY A 30 -10.59 5.20 3.45
CA GLY A 30 -11.30 6.44 3.78
C GLY A 30 -10.73 7.71 3.15
N LEU A 31 -9.69 7.64 2.32
CA LEU A 31 -9.16 8.83 1.64
C LEU A 31 -10.00 9.17 0.39
N PRO A 32 -10.37 10.45 0.18
CA PRO A 32 -11.18 10.86 -0.96
C PRO A 32 -10.34 10.99 -2.25
N ILE A 33 -9.89 9.86 -2.79
CA ILE A 33 -9.02 9.82 -3.98
C ILE A 33 -9.85 9.65 -5.25
N GLY A 34 -9.95 10.70 -6.08
CA GLY A 34 -10.56 10.65 -7.40
C GLY A 34 -9.60 10.18 -8.52
N PRO A 35 -10.12 9.84 -9.71
CA PRO A 35 -9.30 9.38 -10.84
C PRO A 35 -8.29 10.42 -11.34
N GLY A 36 -8.61 11.73 -11.24
CA GLY A 36 -7.66 12.80 -11.59
C GLY A 36 -6.35 12.71 -10.80
N ARG A 37 -6.43 12.50 -9.48
CA ARG A 37 -5.24 12.32 -8.62
C ARG A 37 -4.43 11.09 -8.97
N VAL A 38 -5.06 10.04 -9.51
CA VAL A 38 -4.35 8.84 -9.98
C VAL A 38 -3.52 9.18 -11.21
N LEU A 39 -4.09 9.92 -12.17
CA LEU A 39 -3.35 10.37 -13.36
C LEU A 39 -2.21 11.31 -12.98
N ASP A 40 -2.44 12.24 -12.03
CA ASP A 40 -1.41 13.14 -11.54
C ASP A 40 -0.27 12.37 -10.86
N ALA A 41 -0.60 11.34 -10.07
CA ALA A 41 0.39 10.48 -9.44
C ALA A 41 1.26 9.73 -10.46
N ILE A 42 0.65 9.18 -11.51
CA ILE A 42 1.38 8.49 -12.57
C ILE A 42 2.36 9.47 -13.26
N ARG A 43 1.87 10.64 -13.67
CA ARG A 43 2.70 11.66 -14.32
C ARG A 43 3.83 12.17 -13.43
N ALA A 44 3.55 12.39 -12.15
CA ALA A 44 4.57 12.86 -11.22
C ALA A 44 5.69 11.82 -11.03
N VAL A 45 5.33 10.53 -10.99
CA VAL A 45 6.30 9.44 -10.91
C VAL A 45 7.10 9.30 -12.21
N GLU A 46 6.47 9.48 -13.38
CA GLU A 46 7.17 9.49 -14.67
C GLU A 46 8.22 10.62 -14.75
N VAL A 47 7.92 11.78 -14.18
CA VAL A 47 8.83 12.94 -14.19
C VAL A 47 9.93 12.84 -13.14
N ALA A 48 9.59 12.42 -11.92
CA ALA A 48 10.52 12.40 -10.80
C ALA A 48 11.34 11.11 -10.67
N GLY A 49 10.91 10.02 -11.33
CA GLY A 49 11.50 8.69 -11.17
C GLY A 49 11.02 7.98 -9.89
N PHE A 50 11.39 6.69 -9.77
CA PHE A 50 10.99 5.85 -8.63
C PHE A 50 12.12 4.93 -8.11
N ASP A 51 13.38 5.28 -8.39
CA ASP A 51 14.54 4.47 -8.06
C ASP A 51 14.73 4.29 -6.54
N ARG A 52 14.34 5.32 -5.76
CA ARG A 52 14.37 5.30 -4.31
C ARG A 52 12.96 5.22 -3.76
N ARG A 53 12.73 4.23 -2.90
CA ARG A 53 11.44 4.01 -2.22
C ARG A 53 10.95 5.23 -1.44
N GLU A 54 11.86 5.99 -0.86
CA GLU A 54 11.54 7.21 -0.10
C GLU A 54 11.03 8.34 -1.00
N ASP A 55 11.66 8.54 -2.16
CA ASP A 55 11.23 9.54 -3.14
C ASP A 55 9.85 9.14 -3.68
N PHE A 56 9.64 7.87 -4.03
CA PHE A 56 8.33 7.34 -4.44
C PHE A 56 7.24 7.54 -3.37
N TYR A 57 7.57 7.30 -2.09
CA TYR A 57 6.67 7.55 -0.98
C TYR A 57 6.23 9.02 -0.92
N HIS A 58 7.19 9.94 -0.99
CA HIS A 58 6.91 11.37 -0.88
C HIS A 58 6.15 11.92 -2.09
N ILE A 59 6.43 11.44 -3.30
CA ILE A 59 5.67 11.77 -4.51
C ILE A 59 4.20 11.38 -4.35
N LEU A 60 3.93 10.13 -3.98
CA LEU A 60 2.55 9.67 -3.79
C LEU A 60 1.86 10.36 -2.61
N GLN A 61 2.59 10.62 -1.52
CA GLN A 61 2.06 11.34 -0.36
C GLN A 61 1.62 12.75 -0.75
N ALA A 62 2.45 13.48 -1.50
CA ALA A 62 2.16 14.85 -1.91
C ALA A 62 0.87 14.96 -2.74
N ILE A 63 0.52 13.91 -3.49
CA ILE A 63 -0.63 13.91 -4.40
C ILE A 63 -1.89 13.36 -3.74
N PHE A 64 -1.75 12.29 -2.94
CA PHE A 64 -2.90 11.63 -2.33
C PHE A 64 -3.31 12.21 -0.97
N VAL A 65 -2.42 12.91 -0.28
CA VAL A 65 -2.71 13.47 1.05
C VAL A 65 -2.98 14.97 0.95
N SER A 66 -4.19 15.38 1.33
CA SER A 66 -4.64 16.78 1.36
C SER A 66 -4.69 17.34 2.77
N ARG A 67 -4.84 16.49 3.79
CA ARG A 67 -4.98 16.90 5.18
C ARG A 67 -3.97 16.21 6.09
N PRO A 68 -3.50 16.87 7.16
CA PRO A 68 -2.53 16.28 8.09
C PRO A 68 -2.98 14.92 8.66
N GLU A 69 -4.27 14.76 8.97
CA GLU A 69 -4.84 13.53 9.53
C GLU A 69 -4.78 12.32 8.57
N GLU A 70 -4.77 12.56 7.26
CA GLU A 70 -4.69 11.50 6.25
C GLU A 70 -3.29 10.87 6.15
N ARG A 71 -2.24 11.56 6.65
CA ARG A 71 -0.85 11.09 6.59
C ARG A 71 -0.65 9.75 7.29
N ALA A 72 -1.31 9.55 8.43
CA ALA A 72 -1.20 8.33 9.21
C ALA A 72 -1.77 7.12 8.43
N VAL A 73 -2.97 7.28 7.87
CA VAL A 73 -3.62 6.24 7.06
C VAL A 73 -2.84 5.98 5.79
N PHE A 74 -2.43 7.02 5.06
CA PHE A 74 -1.58 6.88 3.87
C PHE A 74 -0.32 6.09 4.18
N GLY A 75 0.41 6.45 5.24
CA GLY A 75 1.66 5.78 5.60
C GLY A 75 1.49 4.30 5.96
N GLN A 76 0.39 3.95 6.63
CA GLN A 76 0.05 2.56 6.94
C GLN A 76 -0.27 1.77 5.67
N VAL A 77 -1.16 2.29 4.82
CA VAL A 77 -1.56 1.60 3.58
C VAL A 77 -0.38 1.50 2.61
N PHE A 78 0.44 2.54 2.46
CA PHE A 78 1.64 2.50 1.63
C PHE A 78 2.59 1.41 2.08
N ARG A 79 2.83 1.34 3.40
CA ARG A 79 3.71 0.33 3.98
C ARG A 79 3.21 -1.07 3.67
N LEU A 80 1.90 -1.32 3.82
CA LEU A 80 1.29 -2.62 3.57
C LEU A 80 1.24 -2.99 2.07
N PHE A 81 0.90 -2.04 1.21
CA PHE A 81 0.72 -2.27 -0.22
C PHE A 81 2.05 -2.50 -0.95
N TRP A 82 3.09 -1.73 -0.60
CA TRP A 82 4.40 -1.77 -1.26
C TRP A 82 5.45 -2.55 -0.46
N ARG A 83 5.02 -3.57 0.30
CA ARG A 83 5.89 -4.44 1.12
C ARG A 83 6.38 -5.65 0.31
N ASP A 84 7.50 -6.21 0.73
CA ASP A 84 8.02 -7.50 0.26
C ASP A 84 6.91 -8.57 0.46
N PRO A 85 6.56 -9.38 -0.56
CA PRO A 85 5.55 -10.44 -0.46
C PRO A 85 5.70 -11.32 0.78
N ARG A 86 6.95 -11.56 1.21
CA ARG A 86 7.26 -12.37 2.39
C ARG A 86 6.77 -11.74 3.70
N TYR A 87 6.58 -10.43 3.76
CA TYR A 87 6.08 -9.79 4.97
C TYR A 87 4.59 -10.09 5.23
N LEU A 88 3.79 -10.26 4.17
CA LEU A 88 2.39 -10.70 4.32
C LEU A 88 2.33 -12.14 4.81
N ASP A 89 3.21 -13.03 4.31
CA ASP A 89 3.35 -14.39 4.83
C ASP A 89 3.68 -14.39 6.33
N HIS A 90 4.61 -13.52 6.75
CA HIS A 90 4.98 -13.36 8.16
C HIS A 90 3.86 -12.74 9.02
N MET A 91 3.10 -11.76 8.51
CA MET A 91 1.94 -11.20 9.23
C MET A 91 0.80 -12.20 9.33
N MET A 92 0.51 -12.94 8.25
CA MET A 92 -0.48 -14.03 8.28
C MET A 92 -0.06 -15.11 9.28
N ALA A 93 1.24 -15.41 9.38
CA ALA A 93 1.77 -16.30 10.41
C ALA A 93 1.59 -15.77 11.84
N LEU A 94 1.60 -14.44 12.05
CA LEU A 94 1.35 -13.79 13.35
C LEU A 94 -0.14 -13.68 13.70
N LEU A 95 -1.03 -13.71 12.69
CA LEU A 95 -2.49 -13.75 12.87
C LEU A 95 -3.00 -15.18 13.14
N LEU A 96 -2.14 -16.21 13.11
CA LEU A 96 -2.48 -17.49 13.75
C LEU A 96 -2.72 -17.24 15.24
N PRO A 97 -3.79 -17.80 15.82
CA PRO A 97 -4.20 -17.45 17.18
C PRO A 97 -3.13 -17.86 18.18
N GLN A 98 -2.34 -16.88 18.62
CA GLN A 98 -1.59 -16.94 19.86
C GLN A 98 -2.37 -16.11 20.87
N VAL A 99 -2.97 -16.82 21.83
CA VAL A 99 -3.66 -16.24 22.98
C VAL A 99 -2.71 -15.24 23.66
N HIS A 100 -3.02 -13.93 23.70
CA HIS A 100 -2.80 -12.96 24.80
C HIS A 100 -3.22 -11.51 24.40
N GLY A 101 -3.75 -10.71 25.35
CA GLY A 101 -4.28 -9.33 25.20
C GLY A 101 -3.20 -8.22 25.13
N VAL A 102 -3.47 -6.90 25.02
CA VAL A 102 -4.56 -6.05 25.53
C VAL A 102 -4.56 -4.64 24.88
N HIS A 103 -5.74 -4.22 24.39
CA HIS A 103 -6.30 -2.86 24.21
C HIS A 103 -5.59 -1.73 23.42
N ALA A 104 -4.27 -1.54 23.41
CA ALA A 104 -3.62 -0.60 22.47
C ALA A 104 -3.46 -1.22 21.07
N ASP A 105 -3.22 -2.54 21.07
CA ASP A 105 -3.22 -3.36 19.86
C ASP A 105 -4.53 -3.23 19.11
N ARG A 106 -5.69 -3.18 19.78
CA ARG A 106 -7.02 -3.15 19.12
C ARG A 106 -7.22 -2.03 18.11
N ILE A 107 -6.64 -0.83 18.30
CA ILE A 107 -6.81 0.29 17.33
C ILE A 107 -5.91 0.07 16.11
N ALA A 108 -4.66 -0.35 16.34
CA ALA A 108 -3.74 -0.72 15.27
C ALA A 108 -4.27 -1.94 14.49
N GLU A 109 -4.74 -2.98 15.20
CA GLU A 109 -5.44 -4.15 14.65
C GLU A 109 -6.67 -3.73 13.85
N ALA A 110 -7.49 -2.80 14.34
CA ALA A 110 -8.69 -2.37 13.62
C ALA A 110 -8.36 -1.57 12.35
N ALA A 111 -7.26 -0.81 12.34
CA ALA A 111 -6.77 -0.13 11.14
C ALA A 111 -6.13 -1.12 10.16
N GLU A 112 -5.30 -2.04 10.66
CA GLU A 112 -4.66 -3.09 9.88
C GLU A 112 -5.67 -4.07 9.28
N LYS A 113 -6.70 -4.46 10.04
CA LYS A 113 -7.78 -5.34 9.56
C LYS A 113 -8.60 -4.67 8.46
N ARG A 114 -8.89 -3.36 8.57
CA ARG A 114 -9.56 -2.60 7.50
C ARG A 114 -8.68 -2.48 6.25
N ALA A 115 -7.39 -2.26 6.43
CA ALA A 115 -6.43 -2.23 5.31
C ALA A 115 -6.29 -3.61 4.65
N ALA A 116 -6.22 -4.70 5.43
CA ALA A 116 -6.17 -6.07 4.94
C ALA A 116 -7.45 -6.45 4.18
N GLN A 117 -8.64 -6.16 4.73
CA GLN A 117 -9.92 -6.39 4.06
C GLN A 117 -10.00 -5.65 2.72
N ALA A 118 -9.51 -4.41 2.68
CA ALA A 118 -9.49 -3.61 1.46
C ALA A 118 -8.64 -4.24 0.34
N LEU A 119 -7.55 -4.91 0.71
CA LEU A 119 -6.65 -5.64 -0.21
C LEU A 119 -7.23 -7.00 -0.63
N LEU A 120 -7.86 -7.73 0.30
CA LEU A 120 -8.36 -9.10 0.09
C LEU A 120 -9.68 -9.17 -0.69
N ASP A 121 -10.57 -8.18 -0.57
CA ASP A 121 -11.88 -8.14 -1.28
C ASP A 121 -11.77 -8.09 -2.82
N GLY A 122 -10.56 -8.08 -3.39
CA GLY A 122 -10.31 -8.18 -4.83
C GLY A 122 -9.82 -9.55 -5.33
N GLN A 123 -9.65 -10.54 -4.44
CA GLN A 123 -9.02 -11.83 -4.76
C GLN A 123 -9.90 -13.08 -4.50
N LEU A 124 -11.18 -12.96 -4.16
CA LEU A 124 -12.06 -14.12 -4.11
C LEU A 124 -12.58 -14.46 -5.52
N PRO A 125 -12.34 -15.68 -6.05
CA PRO A 125 -13.12 -16.18 -7.17
C PRO A 125 -14.58 -16.41 -6.72
N PRO A 126 -15.55 -16.42 -7.66
CA PRO A 126 -16.95 -16.74 -7.38
C PRO A 126 -17.14 -18.15 -6.81
#